data_AF-A0A1I7XHS0-F1
#
_entry.id   AF-A0A1I7XHS0-F1
#
_cell.length_a   1.000
_cell.length_b   1.000
_cell.length_c   1.000
_cell.angle_alpha   90.00
_cell.angle_beta   90.00
_cell.angle_gamma   90.00
#
_symmetry.space_group_name_H-M   'P 1'
#
loop_
_entity.id
_entity.type
_entity.pdbx_description
1 polymer ?
#
loop_
_entity_poly.entity_id
_entity_poly.type
_entity_poly.pdbx_seq_one_letter_code
_entity_poly.pdbx_strand_id
1 'polypeptide(L)'
;MVTTILQDLIRKLLDVDASRRLTAKQILQHPWITHRNSLPQANLTNSAYNVESVKGALEQTYRALATTSTVSLRPVNASALAKRRLTQLPGLGVCSS
;
A
#
# COMPACT_ATOMS: atom_id res chain seq x y z
N MET A 1 22.76 7.79 -12.32
CA MET A 1 22.11 6.81 -13.23
C MET A 1 21.76 5.57 -12.41
N VAL A 2 20.48 5.17 -12.36
CA VAL A 2 20.07 3.95 -11.68
C VAL A 2 20.46 2.76 -12.56
N THR A 3 21.16 1.75 -12.01
CA THR A 3 21.56 0.57 -12.78
C THR A 3 20.36 -0.31 -13.09
N THR A 4 20.33 -0.92 -14.27
CA THR A 4 19.27 -1.88 -14.68
C THR A 4 19.14 -3.05 -13.69
N ILE A 5 20.27 -3.47 -13.12
CA ILE A 5 20.36 -4.54 -12.11
C ILE A 5 19.60 -4.14 -10.82
N LEU A 6 19.67 -2.88 -10.39
CA LEU A 6 18.91 -2.40 -9.22
C LEU A 6 17.40 -2.38 -9.51
N GLN A 7 17.02 -1.94 -10.71
CA GLN A 7 15.61 -1.92 -11.10
C GLN A 7 15.01 -3.33 -11.14
N ASP A 8 15.75 -4.34 -11.63
CA ASP A 8 15.32 -5.74 -11.62
C ASP A 8 15.09 -6.25 -10.19
N LEU A 9 16.02 -5.97 -9.27
CA LEU A 9 15.89 -6.35 -7.86
C LEU A 9 14.64 -5.75 -7.22
N ILE A 10 14.41 -4.44 -7.41
CA ILE A 10 13.25 -3.74 -6.80
C ILE A 10 11.93 -4.28 -7.37
N ARG A 11 11.87 -4.53 -8.69
CA ARG A 11 10.67 -5.10 -9.33
C ARG A 11 10.29 -6.46 -8.75
N LYS A 12 11.26 -7.34 -8.57
CA LYS A 12 11.05 -8.68 -7.99
C LYS A 12 10.82 -8.67 -6.47
N LEU A 13 11.34 -7.65 -5.77
CA LEU A 13 11.10 -7.46 -4.34
C LEU A 13 9.68 -6.95 -4.07
N LEU A 14 9.20 -6.03 -4.90
CA LEU A 14 7.88 -5.42 -4.81
C LEU A 14 6.88 -6.07 -5.79
N ASP A 15 6.99 -7.38 -5.99
CA ASP A 15 6.01 -8.13 -6.77
C ASP A 15 4.65 -8.14 -6.06
N VAL A 16 3.58 -8.08 -6.85
CA VAL A 16 2.18 -8.16 -6.41
C VAL A 16 1.84 -9.59 -6.00
N ASP A 17 2.38 -10.58 -6.70
CA ASP A 17 2.23 -12.00 -6.38
C ASP A 17 3.25 -12.41 -5.32
N ALA A 18 2.76 -12.75 -4.12
CA ALA A 18 3.59 -13.19 -3.00
C ALA A 18 4.41 -14.45 -3.31
N SER A 19 3.94 -15.31 -4.22
CA SER A 19 4.63 -16.56 -4.59
C SER A 19 5.84 -16.32 -5.49
N ARG A 20 5.81 -15.22 -6.26
CA ARG A 20 6.89 -14.80 -7.15
C ARG A 20 7.86 -13.84 -6.48
N ARG A 21 7.45 -13.23 -5.36
CA ARG A 21 8.26 -12.31 -4.59
C ARG A 21 9.57 -12.97 -4.13
N LEU A 22 10.66 -12.26 -4.34
CA LEU A 22 11.99 -12.70 -3.92
C LEU A 22 12.05 -13.00 -2.42
N THR A 23 12.57 -14.19 -2.08
CA THR A 23 12.90 -14.55 -0.70
C THR A 23 14.20 -13.90 -0.23
N ALA A 24 14.39 -13.76 1.08
CA ALA A 24 15.61 -13.19 1.67
C ALA A 24 16.90 -13.87 1.17
N LYS A 25 16.88 -15.21 1.02
CA LYS A 25 18.03 -15.97 0.48
C LYS A 25 18.37 -15.56 -0.95
N GLN A 26 17.36 -15.42 -1.80
CA GLN A 26 17.57 -15.04 -3.21
C GLN A 26 18.02 -13.58 -3.34
N ILE A 27 17.54 -12.69 -2.46
CA ILE A 27 17.98 -11.29 -2.40
C ILE A 27 19.49 -11.24 -2.15
N LEU A 28 19.99 -11.98 -1.16
CA LEU A 28 21.42 -12.01 -0.83
C LEU A 28 22.32 -12.54 -1.95
N GLN A 29 21.76 -13.36 -2.85
CA GLN A 29 22.47 -13.90 -4.01
C GLN A 29 22.39 -12.98 -5.25
N HIS A 30 21.65 -11.89 -5.18
CA HIS A 30 21.44 -11.01 -6.33
C HIS A 30 22.72 -10.25 -6.69
N PRO A 31 23.07 -10.08 -7.99
CA PRO A 31 24.29 -9.39 -8.43
C PRO A 31 24.47 -7.98 -7.87
N TRP A 32 23.37 -7.26 -7.63
CA TRP A 32 23.43 -5.93 -6.99
C TRP A 32 23.95 -5.98 -5.54
N ILE A 33 23.71 -7.08 -4.82
CA ILE A 33 24.16 -7.26 -3.44
C ILE A 33 25.54 -7.91 -3.42
N THR A 34 25.76 -8.96 -4.22
CA THR A 34 27.04 -9.70 -4.25
C THR A 34 28.18 -8.91 -4.86
N HIS A 35 27.95 -8.16 -5.93
CA HIS A 35 28.96 -7.36 -6.62
C HIS A 35 28.93 -5.89 -6.22
N ARG A 36 28.60 -5.58 -4.96
CA ARG A 36 28.48 -4.20 -4.45
C ARG A 36 29.71 -3.33 -4.75
N ASN A 37 30.90 -3.92 -4.72
CA ASN A 37 32.17 -3.23 -4.99
C ASN A 37 32.36 -2.85 -6.46
N SER A 38 31.65 -3.51 -7.38
CA SER A 38 31.67 -3.24 -8.82
C SER A 38 30.57 -2.26 -9.24
N LEU A 39 29.72 -1.80 -8.31
CA LEU A 39 28.64 -0.89 -8.64
C LEU A 39 29.17 0.53 -8.86
N PRO A 40 28.56 1.31 -9.78
CA PRO A 40 28.88 2.72 -9.93
C PRO A 40 28.66 3.46 -8.61
N GLN A 41 29.68 4.17 -8.15
CA GLN A 41 29.62 5.00 -6.96
C GLN A 41 28.90 6.32 -7.29
N ALA A 42 27.61 6.23 -7.58
CA ALA A 42 26.77 7.38 -7.89
C ALA A 42 26.16 7.94 -6.60
N ASN A 43 26.31 9.25 -6.39
CA ASN A 43 25.56 9.93 -5.34
C ASN A 43 24.08 10.01 -5.74
N LEU A 44 23.22 9.38 -4.93
CA LEU A 44 21.77 9.49 -5.06
C LEU A 44 21.34 10.77 -4.34
N THR A 45 21.13 11.84 -5.09
CA THR A 45 20.55 13.07 -4.54
C THR A 45 19.04 12.90 -4.43
N ASN A 46 18.51 12.97 -3.21
CA ASN A 46 17.07 13.06 -2.99
C ASN A 46 16.68 14.55 -2.91
N SER A 47 16.58 15.20 -4.06
CA SER A 47 16.25 16.63 -4.15
C SER A 47 14.74 16.89 -4.18
N ALA A 48 13.92 15.84 -4.30
CA ALA A 48 12.48 15.97 -4.53
C ALA A 48 11.62 15.74 -3.27
N TYR A 49 12.14 15.07 -2.24
CA TYR A 49 11.33 14.67 -1.09
C TYR A 49 11.97 15.05 0.25
N ASN A 50 11.16 15.57 1.17
CA ASN A 50 11.54 15.79 2.56
C ASN A 50 11.44 14.48 3.35
N VAL A 51 12.40 14.23 4.24
CA VAL A 51 12.46 13.04 5.09
C VAL A 51 11.18 12.81 5.90
N GLU A 52 10.60 13.88 6.46
CA GLU A 52 9.38 13.79 7.28
C GLU A 52 8.17 13.40 6.43
N SER A 53 8.08 13.92 5.21
CA SER A 53 7.03 13.57 4.25
C SER A 53 7.10 12.09 3.86
N VAL A 54 8.31 11.57 3.59
CA VAL A 54 8.51 10.16 3.26
C VAL A 54 8.16 9.25 4.44
N LYS A 55 8.56 9.63 5.66
CA LYS A 55 8.23 8.89 6.87
C LYS A 55 6.73 8.84 7.12
N GLY A 56 6.05 9.99 7.04
CA GLY A 56 4.60 10.06 7.18
C GLY A 56 3.87 9.22 6.13
N ALA A 57 4.29 9.30 4.86
CA ALA A 57 3.72 8.47 3.80
C ALA A 57 3.93 6.97 4.05
N LEU A 58 5.09 6.57 4.57
CA LEU A 58 5.38 5.18 4.93
C LEU A 58 4.46 4.67 6.05
N GLU A 59 4.28 5.46 7.11
CA GLU A 59 3.40 5.12 8.22
C GLU A 59 1.94 4.94 7.76
N GLN A 60 1.43 5.84 6.92
CA GLN A 60 0.08 5.74 6.37
C GLN A 60 -0.09 4.49 5.51
N THR A 61 0.92 4.18 4.70
CA THR A 61 0.91 2.99 3.84
C THR A 61 0.87 1.71 4.68
N TYR A 62 1.72 1.61 5.71
CA TYR A 62 1.76 0.44 6.59
C TYR A 62 0.46 0.30 7.40
N ARG A 63 -0.11 1.41 7.87
CA ARG A 63 -1.44 1.41 8.54
C ARG A 63 -2.53 0.87 7.61
N ALA A 64 -2.58 1.33 6.37
CA ALA A 64 -3.57 0.85 5.40
C ALA A 64 -3.42 -0.66 5.13
N LEU A 65 -2.18 -1.15 5.02
CA LEU A 65 -1.89 -2.58 4.80
C LEU A 65 -2.22 -3.46 6.01
N ALA A 66 -1.95 -2.97 7.23
CA ALA A 66 -2.20 -3.71 8.46
C ALA A 66 -3.69 -3.72 8.86
N THR A 67 -4.47 -2.74 8.40
CA THR A 67 -5.88 -2.60 8.77
C THR A 67 -6.76 -3.40 7.81
N THR A 68 -6.77 -4.73 7.94
CA THR A 68 -7.78 -5.58 7.29
C THR A 68 -9.01 -5.64 8.19
N SER A 69 -9.87 -4.62 8.14
CA SER A 69 -11.10 -4.64 8.94
C SER A 69 -12.17 -5.49 8.25
N THR A 70 -12.55 -6.60 8.87
CA THR A 70 -13.72 -7.37 8.46
C THR A 70 -14.97 -6.59 8.87
N VAL A 71 -15.57 -5.88 7.92
CA VAL A 71 -16.80 -5.11 8.17
C VAL A 71 -17.97 -6.08 8.29
N SER A 72 -18.47 -6.27 9.51
CA SER A 72 -19.77 -6.93 9.70
C SER A 72 -20.85 -6.04 9.12
N LEU A 73 -21.61 -6.56 8.17
CA LEU A 73 -22.75 -5.86 7.61
C LEU A 73 -23.73 -5.51 8.73
N ARG A 74 -24.29 -4.30 8.64
CA ARG A 74 -25.38 -3.84 9.49
C ARG A 74 -26.64 -3.73 8.64
N PRO A 75 -27.82 -3.74 9.27
CA PRO A 75 -29.08 -3.55 8.55
C PRO A 75 -29.05 -2.26 7.72
N VAL A 76 -29.72 -2.28 6.55
CA VAL A 76 -29.67 -1.18 5.57
C VAL A 76 -30.14 0.15 6.16
N ASN A 77 -31.10 0.11 7.10
CA ASN A 77 -31.62 1.30 7.79
C ASN A 77 -30.57 2.02 8.67
N ALA A 78 -29.48 1.34 9.06
CA ALA A 78 -28.38 1.94 9.80
C ALA A 78 -27.54 2.88 8.92
N SER A 79 -27.61 2.73 7.59
CA SER A 79 -26.88 3.57 6.64
C SER A 79 -27.41 5.00 6.64
N ALA A 80 -26.49 5.98 6.62
CA ALA A 80 -26.82 7.39 6.46
C ALA A 80 -27.62 7.66 5.18
N LEU A 81 -27.38 6.89 4.10
CA LEU A 81 -28.13 7.00 2.85
C LEU A 81 -29.58 6.56 3.02
N ALA A 82 -29.84 5.45 3.70
CA ALA A 82 -31.19 4.94 3.93
C ALA A 82 -32.02 5.92 4.78
N LYS A 83 -31.41 6.50 5.82
CA LYS A 83 -32.02 7.55 6.65
C LYS A 83 -32.41 8.78 5.82
N ARG A 84 -31.55 9.23 4.91
CA ARG A 84 -31.85 10.36 4.01
C ARG A 84 -32.98 10.05 3.03
N ARG A 85 -33.07 8.81 2.53
CA ARG A 85 -34.17 8.40 1.65
C ARG A 85 -35.51 8.41 2.39
N LEU A 86 -35.54 7.95 3.64
CA LEU A 86 -36.74 7.98 4.49
C LEU A 86 -37.23 9.41 4.75
N THR A 87 -36.32 10.39 4.92
CA THR A 87 -36.72 11.79 5.17
C THR A 87 -37.13 12.56 3.91
N GLN A 88 -36.76 12.08 2.72
CA GLN A 88 -37.08 12.71 1.43
C GLN A 88 -38.29 12.07 0.73
N LEU A 89 -38.88 11.02 1.30
CA LEU A 89 -40.12 10.37 0.82
C LEU A 89 -41.27 10.77 1.75
N PRO A 90 -42.07 11.81 1.41
CA PRO A 90 -43.30 12.09 2.12
C PRO A 90 -44.32 11.01 1.74
N GLY A 91 -44.48 9.97 2.57
CA GLY A 91 -45.60 9.03 2.42
C GLY A 91 -45.46 7.59 2.91
N LEU A 92 -44.29 7.09 3.34
CA LEU A 92 -44.22 5.74 3.93
C LEU A 92 -43.80 5.81 5.39
N GLY A 93 -44.74 5.38 6.24
CA GLY A 93 -44.60 5.32 7.68
C GLY A 93 -43.44 4.45 8.14
N VAL A 94 -43.06 4.75 9.38
CA VAL A 94 -42.08 4.04 10.19
C VAL A 94 -42.40 2.55 10.23
N CYS A 95 -41.60 1.73 9.57
CA CYS A 95 -41.54 0.30 9.87
C CYS A 95 -40.37 0.07 10.83
N SER A 96 -40.70 0.08 12.12
CA SER A 96 -39.83 -0.41 13.19
C SER A 96 -39.83 -1.94 13.18
N SER A 97 -38.67 -2.56 13.30
CA SER A 97 -38.47 -3.96 13.73
C SER A 97 -37.41 -3.97 14.81
#